data_AF-A0A437M115-F1
#
_entry.id   AF-A0A437M115-F1
#
_cell.length_a   1.000
_cell.length_b   1.000
_cell.length_c   1.000
_cell.angle_alpha   90.00
_cell.angle_beta   90.00
_cell.angle_gamma   90.00
#
_symmetry.space_group_name_H-M   'P 1'
#
loop_
_entity.id
_entity.type
_entity.pdbx_description
1 polymer ?
#
loop_
_entity_poly.entity_id
_entity_poly.type
_entity_poly.pdbx_seq_one_letter_code
_entity_poly.pdbx_strand_id
1 'polypeptide(L)'
;MSGEDEPRMLGQMLTGGGQSREISIPSRPVDLPPRLAGALRDLSYPAMPRTVAVDVRDEAWRLLPAAEAACAPATARQWALFLGPLILLRVARYPEKDVGKQMELLARFLTSVPARVLTEARQAEATRRFHYWPSVKELAEWLEPAGAGLRDRVMALRRLASAPVAAKPEKAAAVQARALSDLASELRVNAMQRDAVLRDARKVRAAPVAVEARNAGYEAAARKAEAEGDPARAARLRLGIRPTAMNPNIEGKAQ
;
A
#
# COMPACT_ATOMS: atom_id res chain seq x y z
N MET A 1 71.92 -27.91 -11.72
CA MET A 1 70.94 -27.50 -10.69
C MET A 1 69.57 -27.77 -11.28
N SER A 2 68.96 -28.86 -10.79
CA SER A 2 67.85 -29.57 -11.42
C SER A 2 66.53 -28.85 -11.20
N GLY A 3 65.72 -28.76 -12.27
CA GLY A 3 64.36 -28.22 -12.25
C GLY A 3 63.33 -29.31 -11.94
N GLU A 4 62.99 -29.49 -10.67
CA GLU A 4 61.99 -30.49 -10.23
C GLU A 4 60.89 -29.94 -9.29
N ASP A 5 60.72 -28.63 -9.11
CA ASP A 5 59.78 -28.12 -8.08
C ASP A 5 58.48 -27.42 -8.56
N GLU A 6 58.19 -27.35 -9.87
CA GLU A 6 57.11 -26.48 -10.37
C GLU A 6 55.68 -27.04 -10.61
N PRO A 7 55.29 -28.32 -10.36
CA PRO A 7 53.87 -28.69 -10.43
C PRO A 7 53.10 -28.52 -9.10
N ARG A 8 53.72 -28.04 -8.01
CA ARG A 8 53.09 -28.04 -6.67
C ARG A 8 52.18 -26.84 -6.36
N MET A 9 52.28 -25.73 -7.08
CA MET A 9 51.54 -24.50 -6.74
C MET A 9 50.05 -24.54 -7.14
N LEU A 10 49.71 -25.10 -8.31
CA LEU A 10 48.30 -25.31 -8.70
C LEU A 10 47.63 -26.40 -7.85
N GLY A 11 48.39 -27.44 -7.48
CA GLY A 11 47.96 -28.44 -6.53
C GLY A 11 47.62 -27.82 -5.18
N GLN A 12 48.46 -26.96 -4.61
CA GLN A 12 48.21 -26.37 -3.28
C GLN A 12 47.08 -25.34 -3.24
N MET A 13 46.81 -24.59 -4.31
CA MET A 13 45.60 -23.75 -4.36
C MET A 13 44.30 -24.56 -4.44
N LEU A 14 44.36 -25.80 -4.94
CA LEU A 14 43.21 -26.71 -5.07
C LEU A 14 43.12 -27.79 -3.97
N THR A 15 44.21 -28.05 -3.23
CA THR A 15 44.32 -29.16 -2.25
C THR A 15 44.88 -28.77 -0.89
N GLY A 16 44.84 -27.47 -0.54
CA GLY A 16 45.13 -27.01 0.82
C GLY A 16 44.22 -27.68 1.85
N GLY A 17 44.71 -28.78 2.45
CA GLY A 17 44.06 -29.52 3.52
C GLY A 17 43.87 -28.63 4.74
N GLY A 18 42.63 -28.25 4.99
CA GLY A 18 42.25 -27.41 6.10
C GLY A 18 40.74 -27.34 6.18
N GLN A 19 40.14 -28.43 6.66
CA GLN A 19 38.70 -28.65 6.81
C GLN A 19 37.91 -28.36 5.53
N SER A 20 37.35 -29.41 4.93
CA SER A 20 36.22 -29.34 4.00
C SER A 20 35.02 -28.71 4.72
N ARG A 21 35.09 -27.43 5.07
CA ARG A 21 33.91 -26.58 5.05
C ARG A 21 33.62 -26.47 3.57
N GLU A 22 32.73 -27.33 3.09
CA GLU A 22 31.91 -27.01 1.93
C GLU A 22 31.53 -25.54 2.09
N ILE A 23 32.22 -24.65 1.38
CA ILE A 23 31.69 -23.31 1.16
C ILE A 23 30.60 -23.57 0.15
N SER A 24 29.48 -24.06 0.69
CA SER A 24 28.20 -24.16 0.05
C SER A 24 27.94 -22.75 -0.44
N ILE A 25 28.23 -22.48 -1.72
CA ILE A 25 27.61 -21.36 -2.41
C ILE A 25 26.13 -21.63 -2.16
N PRO A 26 25.40 -20.80 -1.38
CA PRO A 26 24.06 -21.13 -0.93
C PRO A 26 23.18 -21.30 -2.17
N SER A 27 23.10 -22.55 -2.61
CA SER A 27 22.59 -22.98 -3.90
C SER A 27 21.13 -23.31 -3.79
N ARG A 28 20.59 -23.41 -2.56
CA ARG A 28 19.16 -23.55 -2.33
C ARG A 28 18.46 -22.34 -2.92
N PRO A 29 17.73 -22.46 -4.07
CA PRO A 29 16.78 -21.44 -4.52
C PRO A 29 16.08 -20.89 -3.28
N VAL A 30 15.97 -19.55 -3.17
CA VAL A 30 14.93 -19.04 -2.27
C VAL A 30 13.65 -19.47 -2.95
N ASP A 31 13.20 -20.68 -2.61
CA ASP A 31 11.98 -21.24 -3.14
C ASP A 31 10.89 -20.33 -2.62
N LEU A 32 10.41 -19.48 -3.54
CA LEU A 32 9.38 -18.53 -3.22
C LEU A 32 8.13 -19.37 -2.91
N PRO A 33 7.53 -19.20 -1.72
CA PRO A 33 6.29 -19.87 -1.41
C PRO A 33 5.26 -19.57 -2.50
N PRO A 34 4.36 -20.51 -2.84
CA PRO A 34 3.42 -20.36 -3.95
C PRO A 34 2.60 -19.06 -3.89
N ARG A 35 2.29 -18.59 -2.68
CA ARG A 35 1.56 -17.34 -2.41
C ARG A 35 2.38 -16.10 -2.77
N LEU A 36 3.66 -16.09 -2.40
CA LEU A 36 4.59 -15.02 -2.77
C LEU A 36 4.86 -15.03 -4.28
N ALA A 37 4.97 -16.22 -4.88
CA ALA A 37 5.11 -16.38 -6.33
C ALA A 37 3.86 -15.93 -7.11
N GLY A 38 2.67 -16.03 -6.51
CA GLY A 38 1.44 -15.43 -7.03
C GLY A 38 1.48 -13.90 -6.97
N ALA A 39 1.74 -13.35 -5.78
CA ALA A 39 1.86 -11.90 -5.58
C ALA A 39 2.95 -11.26 -6.46
N LEU A 40 4.07 -11.95 -6.68
CA LEU A 40 5.15 -11.51 -7.56
C LEU A 40 4.79 -11.57 -9.06
N ARG A 41 3.92 -12.51 -9.47
CA ARG A 41 3.38 -12.54 -10.84
C ARG A 41 2.45 -11.35 -11.09
N ASP A 42 1.62 -11.01 -10.10
CA ASP A 42 0.69 -9.88 -10.15
C ASP A 42 1.41 -8.52 -10.10
N LEU A 43 2.67 -8.49 -9.69
CA LEU A 43 3.56 -7.32 -9.67
C LEU A 43 4.32 -7.07 -10.99
N SER A 44 4.05 -7.88 -12.02
CA SER A 44 4.58 -7.63 -13.35
C SER A 44 4.00 -6.30 -13.87
N TYR A 45 4.84 -5.26 -13.97
CA TYR A 45 4.56 -3.90 -14.49
C TYR A 45 3.85 -2.89 -13.54
N PRO A 46 4.16 -1.58 -13.67
CA PRO A 46 4.86 -0.73 -12.70
C PRO A 46 4.00 -0.18 -11.55
N ALA A 47 2.79 -0.70 -11.34
CA ALA A 47 1.91 -0.22 -10.29
C ALA A 47 2.33 -0.84 -8.96
N MET A 48 2.73 0.00 -7.99
CA MET A 48 2.80 -0.47 -6.61
C MET A 48 1.42 -1.01 -6.20
N PRO A 49 1.37 -2.17 -5.52
CA PRO A 49 0.13 -2.64 -4.94
C PRO A 49 -0.29 -1.61 -3.88
N ARG A 50 -1.49 -1.03 -4.04
CA ARG A 50 -2.01 -0.01 -3.12
C ARG A 50 -2.06 -0.51 -1.67
N THR A 51 -2.30 -1.81 -1.50
CA THR A 51 -2.23 -2.53 -0.24
C THR A 51 -1.83 -3.98 -0.46
N VAL A 52 -1.17 -4.59 0.52
CA VAL A 52 -0.74 -6.00 0.52
C VAL A 52 -1.24 -6.69 1.80
N ALA A 53 -1.56 -7.98 1.72
CA ALA A 53 -1.93 -8.75 2.90
C ALA A 53 -0.79 -8.82 3.93
N VAL A 54 -1.12 -8.80 5.23
CA VAL A 54 -0.13 -8.77 6.34
C VAL A 54 0.86 -9.92 6.22
N ASP A 55 0.35 -11.13 6.00
CA ASP A 55 1.13 -12.36 5.89
C ASP A 55 2.11 -12.33 4.72
N VAL A 56 1.68 -11.81 3.56
CA VAL A 56 2.53 -11.65 2.37
C VAL A 56 3.66 -10.64 2.63
N ARG A 57 3.36 -9.53 3.31
CA ARG A 57 4.37 -8.52 3.66
C ARG A 57 5.39 -9.05 4.67
N ASP A 58 4.91 -9.72 5.72
CA ASP A 58 5.77 -10.27 6.77
C ASP A 58 6.67 -11.39 6.20
N GLU A 59 6.14 -12.19 5.27
CA GLU A 59 6.93 -13.19 4.56
C GLU A 59 7.97 -12.57 3.60
N ALA A 60 7.61 -11.48 2.91
CA ALA A 60 8.57 -10.73 2.11
C ALA A 60 9.71 -10.16 2.97
N TRP A 61 9.40 -9.60 4.15
CA TRP A 61 10.38 -9.14 5.14
C TRP A 61 11.32 -10.27 5.59
N ARG A 62 10.78 -11.46 5.84
CA ARG A 62 11.55 -12.63 6.26
C ARG A 62 12.53 -13.10 5.19
N LEU A 63 12.15 -13.05 3.92
CA LEU A 63 12.94 -13.57 2.80
C LEU A 63 13.91 -12.54 2.20
N LEU A 64 13.65 -11.24 2.40
CA LEU A 64 14.43 -10.16 1.82
C LEU A 64 15.94 -10.24 2.14
N PRO A 65 16.39 -10.45 3.40
CA PRO A 65 17.83 -10.52 3.70
C PRO A 65 18.54 -11.65 2.95
N ALA A 66 17.90 -12.80 2.82
CA ALA A 66 18.46 -13.93 2.08
C ALA A 66 18.52 -13.67 0.57
N ALA A 67 17.52 -12.99 0.02
CA ALA A 67 17.49 -12.59 -1.38
C ALA A 67 18.53 -11.49 -1.70
N GLU A 68 18.75 -10.55 -0.78
CA GLU A 68 19.79 -9.53 -0.89
C GLU A 68 21.19 -10.15 -0.82
N ALA A 69 21.42 -11.06 0.13
CA ALA A 69 22.66 -11.82 0.21
C ALA A 69 22.92 -12.64 -1.06
N ALA A 70 21.87 -13.16 -1.70
CA ALA A 70 21.95 -13.87 -2.97
C ALA A 70 22.35 -12.96 -4.16
N CYS A 71 22.14 -11.65 -4.05
CA CYS A 71 22.57 -10.65 -5.03
C CYS A 71 23.97 -10.08 -4.75
N ALA A 72 24.67 -10.57 -3.73
CA ALA A 72 26.02 -10.12 -3.43
C ALA A 72 26.96 -10.37 -4.63
N PRO A 73 27.83 -9.41 -4.97
CA PRO A 73 28.75 -9.53 -6.09
C PRO A 73 29.70 -10.71 -5.90
N ALA A 74 30.05 -11.36 -7.01
CA ALA A 74 31.02 -12.43 -7.02
C ALA A 74 32.42 -11.92 -6.63
N THR A 75 33.06 -12.61 -5.67
CA THR A 75 34.44 -12.36 -5.27
C THR A 75 35.43 -12.89 -6.31
N ALA A 76 36.67 -12.38 -6.29
CA ALA A 76 37.74 -12.87 -7.17
C ALA A 76 37.97 -14.39 -7.05
N ARG A 77 37.87 -14.93 -5.81
CA ARG A 77 37.97 -16.38 -5.58
C ARG A 77 36.84 -17.17 -6.27
N GLN A 78 35.61 -16.66 -6.23
CA GLN A 78 34.48 -17.31 -6.90
C GLN A 78 34.62 -17.27 -8.43
N TRP A 79 35.13 -16.17 -8.98
CA TRP A 79 35.49 -16.10 -10.40
C TRP A 79 36.58 -17.09 -10.79
N ALA A 80 37.62 -17.20 -9.97
CA ALA A 80 38.71 -18.17 -10.19
C ALA A 80 38.19 -19.61 -10.22
N LEU A 81 37.31 -19.98 -9.29
CA LEU A 81 36.68 -21.29 -9.27
C LEU A 81 35.78 -21.50 -10.49
N PHE A 82 34.97 -20.50 -10.85
CA PHE A 82 34.03 -20.57 -11.98
C PHE A 82 34.75 -20.68 -13.33
N LEU A 83 35.83 -19.93 -13.56
CA LEU A 83 36.58 -19.96 -14.82
C LEU A 83 37.72 -20.97 -14.83
N GLY A 84 38.05 -21.59 -13.68
CA GLY A 84 39.12 -22.58 -13.54
C GLY A 84 39.13 -23.67 -14.63
N PRO A 85 37.98 -24.31 -14.96
CA PRO A 85 37.94 -25.30 -16.04
C PRO A 85 38.21 -24.72 -17.42
N LEU A 86 37.76 -23.50 -17.72
CA LEU A 86 38.07 -22.81 -18.98
C LEU A 86 39.57 -22.52 -19.09
N ILE A 87 40.17 -22.11 -17.97
CA ILE A 87 41.62 -21.91 -17.83
C ILE A 87 42.33 -23.24 -18.13
N LEU A 88 42.05 -24.30 -17.38
CA LEU A 88 42.70 -25.61 -17.55
C LEU A 88 42.57 -26.19 -18.97
N LEU A 89 41.41 -26.03 -19.61
CA LEU A 89 41.18 -26.54 -20.97
C LEU A 89 41.90 -25.76 -22.07
N ARG A 90 42.31 -24.50 -21.81
CA ARG A 90 42.80 -23.58 -22.84
C ARG A 90 44.18 -22.95 -22.54
N VAL A 91 44.74 -23.20 -21.35
CA VAL A 91 46.05 -22.69 -20.89
C VAL A 91 47.27 -23.32 -21.57
N ALA A 92 47.11 -24.23 -22.53
CA ALA A 92 48.22 -24.58 -23.42
C ALA A 92 48.85 -23.36 -24.14
N ARG A 93 48.22 -22.17 -24.07
CA ARG A 93 48.72 -20.89 -24.61
C ARG A 93 48.67 -19.67 -23.67
N TYR A 94 48.36 -19.81 -22.37
CA TYR A 94 48.18 -18.65 -21.48
C TYR A 94 49.22 -18.61 -20.35
N PRO A 95 49.93 -17.49 -20.12
CA PRO A 95 50.86 -17.38 -19.00
C PRO A 95 50.09 -17.37 -17.67
N GLU A 96 50.35 -18.39 -16.87
CA GLU A 96 49.71 -18.67 -15.58
C GLU A 96 49.79 -17.49 -14.58
N LYS A 97 50.83 -16.64 -14.73
CA LYS A 97 51.14 -15.51 -13.85
C LYS A 97 50.10 -14.37 -13.85
N ASP A 98 49.21 -14.32 -14.85
CA ASP A 98 48.22 -13.24 -14.97
C ASP A 98 46.80 -13.65 -14.56
N VAL A 99 46.55 -14.92 -14.27
CA VAL A 99 45.22 -15.44 -13.94
C VAL A 99 44.62 -14.76 -12.71
N GLY A 100 45.38 -14.67 -11.62
CA GLY A 100 44.91 -14.03 -10.37
C GLY A 100 44.49 -12.57 -10.57
N LYS A 101 45.32 -11.79 -11.30
CA LYS A 101 45.03 -10.39 -11.64
C LYS A 101 43.79 -10.26 -12.51
N GLN A 102 43.60 -11.15 -13.48
CA GLN A 102 42.40 -11.16 -14.32
C GLN A 102 41.14 -11.45 -13.49
N MET A 103 41.21 -12.36 -12.50
CA MET A 103 40.07 -12.65 -11.62
C MET A 103 39.72 -11.46 -10.72
N GLU A 104 40.73 -10.73 -10.22
CA GLU A 104 40.53 -9.49 -9.47
C GLU A 104 39.90 -8.40 -10.34
N LEU A 105 40.36 -8.25 -11.59
CA LEU A 105 39.75 -7.33 -12.56
C LEU A 105 38.30 -7.71 -12.84
N LEU A 106 38.00 -8.99 -13.05
CA LEU A 106 36.63 -9.46 -13.24
C LEU A 106 35.74 -9.14 -12.03
N ALA A 107 36.21 -9.43 -10.81
CA ALA A 107 35.46 -9.08 -9.59
C ALA A 107 35.21 -7.57 -9.45
N ARG A 108 36.16 -6.75 -9.92
CA ARG A 108 36.06 -5.29 -9.88
C ARG A 108 35.16 -4.69 -10.96
N PHE A 109 35.13 -5.28 -12.16
CA PHE A 109 34.34 -4.78 -13.28
C PHE A 109 32.95 -5.41 -13.38
N LEU A 110 32.78 -6.64 -12.89
CA LEU A 110 31.52 -7.39 -12.93
C LEU A 110 30.81 -7.39 -11.57
N THR A 111 30.77 -6.23 -10.91
CA THR A 111 30.07 -6.05 -9.62
C THR A 111 28.56 -6.24 -9.74
N SER A 112 28.01 -6.13 -10.95
CA SER A 112 26.61 -6.44 -11.22
C SER A 112 26.34 -7.95 -11.26
N VAL A 113 27.35 -8.82 -11.37
CA VAL A 113 27.12 -10.27 -11.47
C VAL A 113 27.06 -10.88 -10.07
N PRO A 114 25.91 -11.40 -9.63
CA PRO A 114 25.81 -12.06 -8.34
C PRO A 114 26.62 -13.35 -8.31
N ALA A 115 27.26 -13.64 -7.17
CA ALA A 115 27.97 -14.90 -6.94
C ALA A 115 27.08 -16.13 -7.24
N ARG A 116 25.79 -16.00 -6.99
CA ARG A 116 24.79 -17.04 -7.19
C ARG A 116 24.54 -17.43 -8.65
N VAL A 117 24.92 -16.58 -9.60
CA VAL A 117 24.84 -16.91 -11.03
C VAL A 117 25.98 -17.85 -11.44
N LEU A 118 27.09 -17.85 -10.70
CA LEU A 118 28.27 -18.69 -10.95
C LEU A 118 28.04 -20.12 -10.46
N THR A 119 27.23 -20.87 -11.21
CA THR A 119 26.87 -22.27 -10.92
C THR A 119 27.68 -23.25 -11.76
N GLU A 120 27.76 -24.51 -11.35
CA GLU A 120 28.40 -25.59 -12.12
C GLU A 120 27.76 -25.76 -13.51
N ALA A 121 26.43 -25.66 -13.61
CA ALA A 121 25.71 -25.71 -14.89
C ALA A 121 26.14 -24.57 -15.83
N ARG A 122 26.27 -23.35 -15.30
CA ARG A 122 26.76 -22.20 -16.06
C ARG A 122 28.24 -22.35 -16.40
N GLN A 123 29.05 -22.92 -15.51
CA GLN A 123 30.46 -23.20 -15.78
C GLN A 123 30.62 -24.20 -16.93
N ALA A 124 29.80 -25.26 -16.97
CA ALA A 124 29.77 -26.21 -18.07
C ALA A 124 29.24 -25.59 -19.38
N GLU A 125 28.31 -24.64 -19.31
CA GLU A 125 27.89 -23.85 -20.47
C GLU A 125 29.03 -22.94 -20.95
N ALA A 126 29.78 -22.32 -20.04
CA ALA A 126 30.91 -21.45 -20.35
C ALA A 126 31.99 -22.20 -21.14
N THR A 127 32.33 -23.43 -20.73
CA THR A 127 33.34 -24.27 -21.41
C THR A 127 32.93 -24.69 -22.83
N ARG A 128 31.62 -24.76 -23.11
CA ARG A 128 31.09 -25.05 -24.45
C ARG A 128 30.96 -23.78 -25.30
N ARG A 129 30.56 -22.66 -24.68
CA ARG A 129 30.28 -21.39 -25.36
C ARG A 129 31.54 -20.63 -25.74
N PHE A 130 32.50 -20.54 -24.82
CA PHE A 130 33.71 -19.75 -25.03
C PHE A 130 34.85 -20.64 -25.49
N HIS A 131 35.15 -20.54 -26.79
CA HIS A 131 36.29 -21.24 -27.39
C HIS A 131 37.64 -20.59 -27.06
N TYR A 132 37.62 -19.28 -26.77
CA TYR A 132 38.76 -18.48 -26.34
C TYR A 132 38.49 -17.84 -24.98
N TRP A 133 39.51 -17.20 -24.39
CA TRP A 133 39.33 -16.44 -23.16
C TRP A 133 38.34 -15.30 -23.39
N PRO A 134 37.18 -15.28 -22.68
CA PRO A 134 36.18 -14.26 -22.91
C PRO A 134 36.62 -12.91 -22.33
N SER A 135 36.28 -11.84 -23.02
CA SER A 135 36.41 -10.49 -22.49
C SER A 135 35.44 -10.25 -21.33
N VAL A 136 35.74 -9.26 -20.50
CA VAL A 136 34.86 -8.79 -19.41
C VAL A 136 33.45 -8.49 -19.94
N LYS A 137 33.36 -7.87 -21.12
CA LYS A 137 32.10 -7.49 -21.75
C LYS A 137 31.26 -8.71 -22.15
N GLU A 138 31.88 -9.72 -22.77
CA GLU A 138 31.17 -10.94 -23.19
C GLU A 138 30.65 -11.73 -21.99
N LEU A 139 31.43 -11.79 -20.90
CA LEU A 139 30.97 -12.39 -19.65
C LEU A 139 29.80 -11.61 -19.04
N ALA A 140 29.87 -10.28 -19.04
CA ALA A 140 28.78 -9.43 -18.55
C ALA A 140 27.50 -9.69 -19.34
N GLU A 141 27.54 -9.57 -20.68
CA GLU A 141 26.36 -9.72 -21.54
C GLU A 141 25.71 -11.10 -21.42
N TRP A 142 26.50 -12.15 -21.24
CA TRP A 142 25.99 -13.50 -21.09
C TRP A 142 25.39 -13.77 -19.71
N LEU A 143 25.96 -13.23 -18.63
CA LEU A 143 25.52 -13.47 -17.25
C LEU A 143 24.46 -12.46 -16.78
N GLU A 144 24.37 -11.29 -17.42
CA GLU A 144 23.47 -10.20 -17.05
C GLU A 144 21.99 -10.63 -17.02
N PRO A 145 21.44 -11.40 -17.98
CA PRO A 145 20.04 -11.83 -17.90
C PRO A 145 19.71 -12.64 -16.63
N ALA A 146 20.64 -13.49 -16.19
CA ALA A 146 20.47 -14.26 -14.97
C ALA A 146 20.62 -13.39 -13.70
N GLY A 147 21.54 -12.43 -13.72
CA GLY A 147 21.70 -11.44 -12.66
C GLY A 147 20.51 -10.48 -12.53
N ALA A 148 19.97 -10.03 -13.66
CA ALA A 148 18.80 -9.15 -13.75
C ALA A 148 17.57 -9.82 -13.13
N GLY A 149 17.30 -11.08 -13.47
CA GLY A 149 16.18 -11.82 -12.87
C GLY A 149 16.27 -11.96 -11.34
N LEU A 150 17.48 -12.05 -10.77
CA LEU A 150 17.68 -12.05 -9.32
C LEU A 150 17.44 -10.67 -8.70
N ARG A 151 17.97 -9.60 -9.32
CA ARG A 151 17.76 -8.22 -8.88
C ARG A 151 16.31 -7.81 -8.93
N ASP A 152 15.59 -8.17 -10.00
CA ASP A 152 14.18 -7.88 -10.17
C ASP A 152 13.35 -8.53 -9.05
N ARG A 153 13.68 -9.77 -8.68
CA ARG A 153 13.06 -10.45 -7.52
C ARG A 153 13.34 -9.73 -6.22
N VAL A 154 14.58 -9.30 -5.96
CA VAL A 154 14.91 -8.52 -4.76
C VAL A 154 14.14 -7.21 -4.74
N MET A 155 14.07 -6.49 -5.86
CA MET A 155 13.31 -5.24 -5.96
C MET A 155 11.82 -5.46 -5.72
N ALA A 156 11.26 -6.54 -6.23
CA ALA A 156 9.87 -6.91 -5.98
C ALA A 156 9.61 -7.28 -4.51
N LEU A 157 10.52 -8.03 -3.88
CA LEU A 157 10.47 -8.33 -2.44
C LEU A 157 10.55 -7.05 -1.59
N ARG A 158 11.45 -6.12 -1.94
CA ARG A 158 11.55 -4.81 -1.28
C ARG A 158 10.23 -4.05 -1.38
N ARG A 159 9.63 -3.99 -2.57
CA ARG A 159 8.34 -3.33 -2.80
C ARG A 159 7.24 -3.95 -1.95
N LEU A 160 7.17 -5.28 -1.89
CA LEU A 160 6.19 -5.99 -1.05
C LEU A 160 6.40 -5.71 0.44
N ALA A 161 7.65 -5.77 0.92
CA ALA A 161 8.00 -5.51 2.31
C ALA A 161 7.67 -4.07 2.74
N SER A 162 7.81 -3.10 1.82
CA SER A 162 7.48 -1.67 2.05
C SER A 162 6.02 -1.31 1.80
N ALA A 163 5.19 -2.22 1.29
CA ALA A 163 3.83 -1.88 0.86
C ALA A 163 2.89 -1.59 2.06
N PRO A 164 1.88 -0.72 1.88
CA PRO A 164 0.84 -0.52 2.89
C PRO A 164 0.08 -1.81 3.14
N VAL A 165 -0.35 -2.05 4.37
CA VAL A 165 -1.10 -3.26 4.72
C VAL A 165 -2.58 -3.09 4.41
N ALA A 166 -3.20 -4.07 3.79
CA ALA A 166 -4.65 -4.15 3.69
C ALA A 166 -5.27 -4.27 5.10
N ALA A 167 -6.20 -3.38 5.44
CA ALA A 167 -6.94 -3.51 6.69
C ALA A 167 -7.62 -4.89 6.76
N LYS A 168 -7.56 -5.55 7.92
CA LYS A 168 -8.27 -6.81 8.15
C LYS A 168 -9.76 -6.65 7.77
N PRO A 169 -10.39 -7.63 7.11
CA PRO A 169 -11.77 -7.52 6.62
C PRO A 169 -12.77 -7.20 7.75
N GLU A 170 -12.53 -7.69 8.96
CA GLU A 170 -13.35 -7.36 10.14
C GLU A 170 -13.29 -5.87 10.51
N LYS A 171 -12.11 -5.25 10.43
CA LYS A 171 -11.97 -3.81 10.68
C LYS A 171 -12.55 -2.99 9.53
N ALA A 172 -12.43 -3.46 8.28
CA ALA A 172 -13.04 -2.81 7.13
C ALA A 172 -14.58 -2.81 7.22
N ALA A 173 -15.18 -3.94 7.59
CA ALA A 173 -16.61 -4.06 7.82
C ALA A 173 -17.09 -3.20 9.00
N ALA A 174 -16.34 -3.17 10.11
CA ALA A 174 -16.67 -2.32 11.26
C ALA A 174 -16.57 -0.81 10.93
N VAL A 175 -15.56 -0.40 10.15
CA VAL A 175 -15.42 0.99 9.69
C VAL A 175 -16.53 1.36 8.71
N GLN A 176 -16.89 0.47 7.78
CA GLN A 176 -18.02 0.69 6.87
C GLN A 176 -19.36 0.75 7.62
N ALA A 177 -19.59 -0.14 8.57
CA ALA A 177 -20.80 -0.12 9.41
C ALA A 177 -20.89 1.18 10.21
N ARG A 178 -19.77 1.68 10.74
CA ARG A 178 -19.71 2.96 11.44
C ARG A 178 -19.98 4.14 10.51
N ALA A 179 -19.37 4.17 9.32
CA ALA A 179 -19.62 5.21 8.33
C ALA A 179 -21.09 5.23 7.84
N LEU A 180 -21.70 4.05 7.66
CA LEU A 180 -23.13 3.95 7.32
C LEU A 180 -24.03 4.39 8.48
N SER A 181 -23.66 4.09 9.72
CA SER A 181 -24.35 4.57 10.92
C SER A 181 -24.26 6.09 11.05
N ASP A 182 -23.09 6.67 10.80
CA ASP A 182 -22.86 8.11 10.87
C ASP A 182 -23.67 8.82 9.78
N LEU A 183 -23.64 8.33 8.54
CA LEU A 183 -24.48 8.84 7.43
C LEU A 183 -25.98 8.74 7.74
N ALA A 184 -26.43 7.62 8.32
CA ALA A 184 -27.83 7.46 8.72
C ALA A 184 -28.23 8.44 9.82
N SER A 185 -27.31 8.77 10.73
CA SER A 185 -27.54 9.77 11.79
C SER A 185 -27.66 11.18 11.21
N GLU A 186 -26.80 11.55 10.26
CA GLU A 186 -26.85 12.83 9.56
C GLU A 186 -28.14 12.98 8.75
N LEU A 187 -28.58 11.94 8.05
CA LEU A 187 -29.83 11.96 7.30
C LEU A 187 -31.05 12.13 8.21
N ARG A 188 -31.04 11.53 9.41
CA ARG A 188 -32.11 11.74 10.41
C ARG A 188 -32.13 13.18 10.92
N VAL A 189 -30.96 13.76 11.22
CA VAL A 189 -30.87 15.16 11.66
C VAL A 189 -31.37 16.10 10.56
N ASN A 190 -30.96 15.88 9.31
CA ASN A 190 -31.42 16.64 8.16
C ASN A 190 -32.94 16.51 7.93
N ALA A 191 -33.50 15.32 8.12
CA ALA A 191 -34.95 15.11 8.04
C ALA A 191 -35.70 15.90 9.13
N MET A 192 -35.23 15.84 10.39
CA MET A 192 -35.82 16.60 11.49
C MET A 192 -35.75 18.12 11.25
N GLN A 193 -34.63 18.62 10.71
CA GLN A 193 -34.47 20.03 10.36
C GLN A 193 -35.43 20.44 9.24
N ARG A 194 -35.60 19.62 8.19
CA ARG A 194 -36.58 19.87 7.12
C ARG A 194 -38.00 19.92 7.66
N ASP A 195 -38.37 19.00 8.55
CA ASP A 195 -39.71 19.00 9.17
C ASP A 195 -39.95 20.20 10.09
N ALA A 196 -38.92 20.69 10.78
CA ALA A 196 -39.00 21.92 11.55
C ALA A 196 -39.27 23.14 10.63
N VAL A 197 -38.49 23.26 9.55
CA VAL A 197 -38.65 24.34 8.56
C VAL A 197 -40.04 24.30 7.92
N LEU A 198 -40.54 23.11 7.55
CA LEU A 198 -41.89 22.96 6.99
C LEU A 198 -42.99 23.31 8.00
N ARG A 199 -42.82 22.97 9.27
CA ARG A 199 -43.77 23.37 10.33
C ARG A 199 -43.80 24.88 10.51
N ASP A 200 -42.65 25.54 10.50
CA ASP A 200 -42.60 26.99 10.64
C ASP A 200 -43.13 27.69 9.38
N ALA A 201 -42.85 27.18 8.18
CA ALA A 201 -43.45 27.66 6.94
C ALA A 201 -44.99 27.53 6.95
N ARG A 202 -45.54 26.44 7.51
CA ARG A 202 -47.00 26.28 7.70
C ARG A 202 -47.58 27.30 8.67
N LYS A 203 -46.89 27.59 9.79
CA LYS A 203 -47.34 28.64 10.73
C LYS A 203 -47.37 30.02 10.09
N VAL A 204 -46.32 30.37 9.34
CA VAL A 204 -46.24 31.66 8.63
C VAL A 204 -47.36 31.79 7.58
N ARG A 205 -47.68 30.70 6.85
CA ARG A 205 -48.81 30.70 5.90
C ARG A 205 -50.18 30.70 6.56
N ALA A 206 -50.34 30.08 7.73
CA ALA A 206 -51.62 30.03 8.45
C ALA A 206 -51.94 31.33 9.21
N ALA A 207 -50.92 32.13 9.55
CA ALA A 207 -51.08 33.40 10.24
C ALA A 207 -52.04 34.41 9.56
N PRO A 208 -51.93 34.71 8.24
CA PRO A 208 -52.84 35.64 7.58
C PRO A 208 -54.28 35.12 7.56
N VAL A 209 -54.49 33.82 7.31
CA VAL A 209 -55.83 33.20 7.30
C VAL A 209 -56.50 33.28 8.69
N ALA A 210 -55.73 33.08 9.76
CA ALA A 210 -56.23 33.20 11.13
C ALA A 210 -56.58 34.66 11.50
N VAL A 211 -55.82 35.64 10.99
CA VAL A 211 -56.10 37.07 11.18
C VAL A 211 -57.36 37.48 10.41
N GLU A 212 -57.51 37.04 9.16
CA GLU A 212 -58.70 37.29 8.35
C GLU A 212 -59.97 36.69 8.97
N ALA A 213 -59.92 35.42 9.41
CA ALA A 213 -61.03 34.77 10.08
C ALA A 213 -61.42 35.49 11.40
N ARG A 214 -60.42 35.98 12.15
CA ARG A 214 -60.65 36.75 13.37
C ARG A 214 -61.29 38.11 13.07
N ASN A 215 -60.85 38.80 12.02
CA ASN A 215 -61.41 40.08 11.60
C ASN A 215 -62.86 39.92 11.10
N ALA A 216 -63.14 38.87 10.31
CA ALA A 216 -64.49 38.54 9.89
C ALA A 216 -65.43 38.26 11.09
N GLY A 217 -64.91 37.58 12.13
CA GLY A 217 -65.64 37.39 13.39
C GLY A 217 -65.96 38.69 14.12
N TYR A 218 -65.01 39.64 14.17
CA TYR A 218 -65.24 40.97 14.73
C TYR A 218 -66.26 41.79 13.94
N GLU A 219 -66.23 41.72 12.61
CA GLU A 219 -67.21 42.39 11.76
C GLU A 219 -68.62 41.84 11.93
N ALA A 220 -68.77 40.52 12.00
CA ALA A 220 -70.06 39.88 12.26
C ALA A 220 -70.62 40.28 13.64
N ALA A 221 -69.77 40.32 14.66
CA ALA A 221 -70.14 40.77 16.00
C ALA A 221 -70.50 42.27 16.04
N ALA A 222 -69.79 43.12 15.27
CA ALA A 222 -70.09 44.54 15.15
C ALA A 222 -71.45 44.79 14.48
N ARG A 223 -71.76 44.06 13.39
CA ARG A 223 -73.08 44.14 12.73
C ARG A 223 -74.22 43.74 13.67
N LYS A 224 -73.99 42.71 14.50
CA LYS A 224 -74.97 42.29 15.51
C LYS A 224 -75.18 43.38 16.58
N ALA A 225 -74.11 44.00 17.08
CA ALA A 225 -74.20 45.08 18.06
C ALA A 225 -74.89 46.35 17.50
N GLU A 226 -74.72 46.66 16.21
CA GLU A 226 -75.49 47.73 15.54
C GLU A 226 -76.98 47.41 15.46
N ALA A 227 -77.33 46.17 15.10
CA ALA A 227 -78.73 45.73 15.07
C ALA A 227 -79.38 45.76 16.48
N GLU A 228 -78.58 45.59 17.53
CA GLU A 228 -79.00 45.70 18.94
C GLU A 228 -79.05 47.16 19.44
N GLY A 229 -78.70 48.16 18.61
CA GLY A 229 -78.79 49.58 18.95
C GLY A 229 -77.64 50.13 19.79
N ASP A 230 -76.49 49.42 19.87
CA ASP A 230 -75.30 49.84 20.62
C ASP A 230 -74.13 50.21 19.68
N PRO A 231 -74.13 51.45 19.15
CA PRO A 231 -73.11 51.89 18.18
C PRO A 231 -71.71 52.00 18.80
N ALA A 232 -71.62 52.25 20.11
CA ALA A 232 -70.36 52.36 20.82
C ALA A 232 -69.65 51.00 20.91
N ARG A 233 -70.40 49.92 21.15
CA ARG A 233 -69.89 48.55 21.15
C ARG A 233 -69.51 48.10 19.75
N ALA A 234 -70.29 48.43 18.73
CA ALA A 234 -69.96 48.12 17.35
C ALA A 234 -68.66 48.79 16.88
N ALA A 235 -68.46 50.07 17.21
CA ALA A 235 -67.22 50.79 16.89
C ALA A 235 -65.99 50.16 17.55
N ARG A 236 -66.08 49.74 18.81
CA ARG A 236 -64.99 49.06 19.52
C ARG A 236 -64.65 47.70 18.89
N LEU A 237 -65.65 46.94 18.47
CA LEU A 237 -65.46 45.64 17.81
C LEU A 237 -64.80 45.78 16.43
N ARG A 238 -65.16 46.80 15.64
CA ARG A 238 -64.49 47.10 14.35
C ARG A 238 -63.01 47.49 14.50
N LEU A 239 -62.66 48.13 15.61
CA LEU A 239 -61.27 48.42 15.95
C LEU A 239 -60.51 47.20 16.50
N GLY A 240 -61.14 46.02 16.55
CA GLY A 240 -60.54 44.79 17.07
C GLY A 240 -60.31 44.79 18.58
N ILE A 241 -60.89 45.76 19.31
CA ILE A 241 -60.76 45.89 20.75
C ILE A 241 -61.66 44.84 21.39
N ARG A 242 -61.06 43.85 22.06
CA ARG A 242 -61.83 42.86 22.82
C ARG A 242 -62.65 43.61 23.89
N PRO A 243 -63.94 43.31 24.06
CA PRO A 243 -64.64 43.74 25.25
C PRO A 243 -63.93 43.11 26.45
N THR A 244 -63.32 43.94 27.28
CA THR A 244 -62.86 43.54 28.60
C THR A 244 -64.11 43.13 29.37
N ALA A 245 -64.32 41.83 29.50
CA ALA A 245 -65.26 41.35 30.51
C ALA A 245 -64.73 41.86 31.86
N MET A 246 -65.45 42.80 32.48
CA MET A 246 -65.22 43.09 33.89
C MET A 246 -65.36 41.77 34.62
N ASN A 247 -64.27 41.36 35.27
CA ASN A 247 -64.20 40.16 36.09
C ASN A 247 -65.12 40.37 37.31
N PRO A 248 -66.24 39.66 37.47
CA PRO A 248 -67.21 39.94 38.53
C PRO A 248 -66.77 39.45 39.92
N ASN A 249 -65.46 39.25 40.16
CA ASN A 249 -64.95 38.54 41.33
C ASN A 249 -64.04 39.40 42.24
N ILE A 250 -64.25 40.71 42.28
CA ILE A 250 -63.60 41.62 43.25
C ILE A 250 -64.68 42.34 44.08
N GLU A 251 -65.53 41.57 44.76
CA GLU A 251 -66.22 42.03 45.96
C GLU A 251 -66.13 40.92 47.00
N GLY A 252 -65.53 41.21 48.15
CA GLY A 252 -65.57 40.32 49.32
C GLY A 252 -64.23 39.82 49.85
N LYS A 253 -63.31 40.73 50.21
CA LYS A 253 -62.42 40.53 51.37
C LYS A 253 -62.11 41.86 52.04
N ALA A 254 -63.02 42.29 52.92
CA ALA A 254 -62.75 43.21 54.00
C ALA A 254 -63.36 42.60 55.27
N GLN A 255 -62.55 41.83 56.00
CA GLN A 255 -62.65 41.56 57.44
C GLN A 255 -61.21 41.39 57.95
#